data_AF-A0A2D5ANM0-F1
#
_entry.id   AF-A0A2D5ANM0-F1
#
_cell.length_a   1.000
_cell.length_b   1.000
_cell.length_c   1.000
_cell.angle_alpha   90.00
_cell.angle_beta   90.00
_cell.angle_gamma   90.00
#
_symmetry.space_group_name_H-M   'P 1'
#
loop_
_entity.id
_entity.type
_entity.pdbx_description
1 polymer ?
#
loop_
_entity_poly.entity_id
_entity_poly.type
_entity_poly.pdbx_seq_one_letter_code
_entity_poly.pdbx_strand_id
1 'polypeptide(L)'
;MQQTEVRAQRASKSTSLAWSFGSISVGIKNNLLGVWILYYYNQVLGVDAYLVSIALFIALVVDALSDPLVGVWSDRTRSRWGRRH
;
A
#
# COMPACT_ATOMS: atom_id res chain seq x y z
N MET A 1 34.08 15.49 3.86
CA MET A 1 32.64 15.35 4.17
C MET A 1 32.50 14.18 5.15
N GLN A 2 32.21 14.46 6.42
CA GLN A 2 32.07 13.41 7.45
C GLN A 2 30.80 12.61 7.20
N GLN A 3 30.91 11.29 7.06
CA GLN A 3 29.78 10.38 6.98
C GLN A 3 29.17 10.25 8.38
N THR A 4 27.96 10.80 8.58
CA THR A 4 27.20 10.58 9.80
C THR A 4 26.70 9.13 9.80
N GLU A 5 27.26 8.27 10.66
CA GLU A 5 26.73 6.93 10.87
C GLU A 5 25.30 7.03 11.42
N VAL A 6 24.30 6.75 10.59
CA VAL A 6 22.91 6.67 11.01
C VAL A 6 22.76 5.40 11.86
N ARG A 7 22.96 5.51 13.17
CA ARG A 7 22.60 4.43 14.11
C ARG A 7 21.08 4.31 14.16
N ALA A 8 20.55 3.23 13.58
CA ALA A 8 19.15 2.88 13.73
C ALA A 8 18.82 2.66 15.22
N GLN A 9 18.11 3.61 15.83
CA GLN A 9 17.59 3.42 17.18
C GLN A 9 16.49 2.36 17.14
N ARG A 10 16.60 1.34 17.98
CA ARG A 10 15.60 0.28 18.07
C ARG A 10 14.32 0.88 18.64
N ALA A 11 13.21 0.76 17.91
CA ALA A 11 11.92 1.21 18.39
C ALA A 11 11.57 0.52 19.72
N SER A 12 10.89 1.24 20.62
CA SER A 12 10.37 0.65 21.87
C SER A 12 9.48 -0.55 21.55
N LYS A 13 9.53 -1.59 22.39
CA LYS A 13 8.70 -2.80 22.21
C LYS A 13 7.21 -2.47 22.10
N SER A 14 6.74 -1.46 22.84
CA SER A 14 5.35 -0.98 22.76
C SER A 14 5.03 -0.34 21.42
N THR A 15 5.92 0.53 20.91
CA THR A 15 5.77 1.16 19.60
C THR A 15 5.79 0.11 18.49
N SER A 16 6.69 -0.87 18.57
CA SER A 16 6.76 -1.97 17.61
C SER A 16 5.46 -2.79 17.61
N LEU A 17 4.90 -3.11 18.77
CA LEU A 17 3.63 -3.85 18.87
C LEU A 17 2.45 -3.05 18.31
N ALA A 18 2.35 -1.76 18.63
CA ALA A 18 1.30 -0.90 18.11
C ALA A 18 1.38 -0.77 16.57
N TRP A 19 2.60 -0.64 16.03
CA TRP A 19 2.82 -0.59 14.59
C TRP A 19 2.48 -1.92 13.92
N SER A 20 2.90 -3.04 14.51
CA SER A 20 2.56 -4.38 14.03
C SER A 20 1.04 -4.59 13.99
N PHE A 21 0.31 -4.16 15.02
CA PHE A 21 -1.15 -4.29 15.06
C PHE A 21 -1.82 -3.54 13.91
N GLY A 22 -1.42 -2.28 13.64
CA GLY A 22 -1.92 -1.54 12.48
C GLY A 22 -1.54 -2.17 11.14
N SER A 23 -0.33 -2.74 11.05
CA SER A 23 0.14 -3.39 9.83
C SER A 23 -0.62 -4.67 9.48
N ILE A 24 -1.17 -5.38 10.48
CA ILE A 24 -1.97 -6.60 10.25
C ILE A 24 -3.20 -6.26 9.40
N SER A 25 -3.94 -5.20 9.72
CA SER A 25 -5.12 -4.80 8.95
C SER A 25 -4.78 -4.44 7.50
N VAL A 26 -3.65 -3.75 7.29
CA VAL A 26 -3.16 -3.41 5.95
C VAL A 26 -2.78 -4.68 5.18
N GLY A 27 -2.07 -5.62 5.83
CA GLY A 27 -1.69 -6.90 5.24
C GLY A 27 -2.90 -7.74 4.83
N ILE A 28 -3.91 -7.85 5.71
CA ILE A 28 -5.16 -8.56 5.42
C ILE A 28 -5.86 -7.93 4.21
N LYS A 29 -6.03 -6.60 4.19
CA LYS A 29 -6.67 -5.89 3.08
C LYS A 29 -5.95 -6.17 1.76
N ASN A 30 -4.63 -6.04 1.73
CA ASN A 30 -3.84 -6.26 0.51
C ASN A 30 -3.93 -7.72 0.03
N ASN A 31 -3.95 -8.69 0.95
CA ASN A 31 -4.05 -10.10 0.58
C ASN A 31 -5.43 -10.46 0.03
N LEU A 32 -6.50 -9.97 0.68
CA LEU A 32 -7.86 -10.12 0.16
C LEU A 32 -7.99 -9.50 -1.22
N LEU A 33 -7.62 -8.23 -1.40
CA LEU A 33 -7.77 -7.60 -2.71
C LEU A 33 -6.90 -8.26 -3.79
N GLY A 34 -5.69 -8.69 -3.44
CA GLY A 34 -4.75 -9.28 -4.40
C GLY A 34 -5.16 -10.65 -4.94
N VAL A 35 -5.74 -11.52 -4.10
CA VAL A 35 -6.04 -12.91 -4.49
C VAL A 35 -7.53 -13.18 -4.55
N TRP A 36 -8.32 -12.59 -3.65
CA TRP A 36 -9.74 -12.91 -3.51
C TRP A 36 -10.59 -12.34 -4.64
N ILE A 37 -10.23 -11.19 -5.22
CA ILE A 37 -11.01 -10.59 -6.32
C ILE A 37 -11.08 -11.53 -7.51
N LEU A 38 -9.97 -12.09 -7.96
CA LEU A 38 -9.95 -13.00 -9.10
C LEU A 38 -10.79 -14.26 -8.82
N TYR A 39 -10.62 -14.84 -7.64
CA TYR A 39 -11.40 -16.00 -7.21
C TYR A 39 -12.89 -15.71 -7.18
N TYR A 40 -13.31 -14.60 -6.55
CA TYR A 40 -14.71 -14.24 -6.40
C TYR A 40 -15.39 -14.02 -7.76
N TYR A 41 -14.78 -13.23 -8.64
CA TYR A 41 -15.36 -12.96 -9.95
C TYR A 41 -15.44 -14.21 -10.84
N ASN A 42 -14.47 -15.10 -10.76
CA ASN A 42 -14.47 -16.30 -11.58
C ASN A 42 -15.34 -17.42 -11.02
N GLN A 43 -15.23 -17.73 -9.71
CA GLN A 43 -15.86 -18.90 -9.10
C GLN A 43 -17.26 -18.61 -8.52
N VAL A 44 -17.53 -17.37 -8.09
CA VAL A 44 -18.84 -17.00 -7.52
C VAL A 44 -19.73 -16.35 -8.58
N LEU A 45 -19.17 -15.44 -9.38
CA LEU A 45 -19.92 -14.73 -10.43
C LEU A 45 -19.85 -15.40 -11.80
N GLY A 46 -18.98 -16.40 -11.99
CA GLY A 46 -18.86 -17.13 -13.26
C GLY A 46 -18.27 -16.31 -14.40
N VAL A 47 -17.60 -15.19 -14.12
CA VAL A 47 -16.99 -14.33 -15.13
C VAL A 47 -15.71 -14.99 -15.67
N ASP A 48 -15.50 -14.91 -16.97
CA ASP A 48 -14.28 -15.42 -17.60
C ASP A 48 -13.03 -14.78 -16.97
N ALA A 49 -12.07 -15.62 -16.57
CA ALA A 49 -10.81 -15.22 -15.98
C ALA A 49 -10.03 -14.25 -16.89
N TYR A 50 -10.19 -14.35 -18.22
CA TYR A 50 -9.56 -13.42 -19.16
C TYR A 50 -10.03 -11.98 -18.94
N LEU A 51 -11.34 -11.76 -18.84
CA LEU A 51 -11.92 -10.43 -18.64
C LEU A 51 -11.53 -9.84 -17.29
N VAL A 52 -11.57 -10.65 -16.24
CA VAL A 52 -11.17 -10.23 -14.89
C VAL A 52 -9.69 -9.85 -14.85
N SER A 53 -8.84 -10.62 -15.52
CA SER A 53 -7.40 -10.34 -15.59
C SER A 53 -7.10 -9.04 -16.33
N ILE A 54 -7.81 -8.74 -17.42
CA ILE A 54 -7.71 -7.44 -18.12
C ILE A 54 -8.16 -6.30 -17.22
N ALA A 55 -9.27 -6.46 -16.49
CA ALA A 55 -9.74 -5.44 -15.57
C ALA A 55 -8.72 -5.16 -14.45
N LEU A 56 -8.11 -6.21 -13.88
CA LEU A 56 -7.03 -6.09 -12.90
C LEU A 56 -5.78 -5.41 -13.49
N PHE A 57 -5.41 -5.74 -14.73
CA PHE A 57 -4.31 -5.08 -15.42
C PHE A 57 -4.56 -3.58 -15.60
N ILE A 58 -5.77 -3.19 -16.02
CA ILE A 58 -6.16 -1.78 -16.14
C ILE A 58 -6.07 -1.08 -14.76
N ALA A 59 -6.57 -1.72 -13.70
CA ALA A 59 -6.47 -1.16 -12.35
C ALA A 59 -5.01 -0.95 -11.92
N LEU A 60 -4.13 -1.92 -12.18
CA LEU A 60 -2.69 -1.81 -11.90
C LEU A 60 -2.03 -0.67 -12.68
N VAL A 61 -2.40 -0.45 -13.94
CA VAL A 61 -1.90 0.69 -14.73
C VAL A 61 -2.35 2.02 -14.13
N VAL A 62 -3.61 2.11 -13.70
CA VAL A 62 -4.14 3.31 -13.04
C VAL A 62 -3.42 3.57 -11.71
N ASP A 63 -3.20 2.54 -10.90
CA ASP A 63 -2.47 2.64 -9.63
C ASP A 63 -1.03 3.10 -9.88
N ALA A 64 -0.33 2.51 -10.87
CA ALA A 64 1.03 2.89 -11.24
C ALA A 64 1.17 4.37 -11.65
N LEU A 65 0.11 4.98 -12.18
CA LEU A 65 0.08 6.41 -12.52
C LEU A 65 -0.36 7.28 -11.35
N SER A 66 -1.38 6.84 -10.62
CA SER A 66 -1.96 7.62 -9.51
C SER A 66 -1.04 7.65 -8.29
N ASP A 67 -0.28 6.60 -8.02
CA ASP A 67 0.64 6.52 -6.87
C ASP A 67 1.71 7.62 -6.89
N PRO A 68 2.46 7.85 -8.00
CA PRO A 68 3.37 8.99 -8.12
C PRO A 68 2.66 10.35 -8.03
N LEU A 69 1.48 10.48 -8.63
CA LEU A 69 0.72 11.74 -8.61
C LEU A 69 0.31 12.11 -7.19
N VAL A 70 -0.24 11.15 -6.44
CA VAL A 70 -0.61 11.31 -5.03
C VAL A 70 0.63 11.53 -4.17
N GLY A 71 1.74 10.83 -4.45
CA GLY A 71 3.02 11.06 -3.78
C GLY A 71 3.51 12.50 -3.93
N VAL A 72 3.59 13.01 -5.16
CA VAL A 72 4.01 14.39 -5.45
C VAL A 72 3.04 15.40 -4.84
N TRP A 73 1.73 15.14 -4.91
CA TRP A 73 0.73 16.01 -4.30
C TRP A 73 0.87 16.04 -2.78
N SER A 74 1.05 14.88 -2.15
CA SER A 74 1.32 14.76 -0.71
C SER A 74 2.61 15.44 -0.28
N ASP A 75 3.63 15.50 -1.13
CA ASP A 75 4.90 16.14 -0.81
C ASP A 75 4.86 17.67 -0.99
N ARG A 76 3.95 18.15 -1.85
CA ARG A 76 3.72 19.58 -2.14
C ARG A 76 2.70 20.21 -1.20
N THR A 77 1.81 19.46 -0.56
CA THR A 77 0.89 20.00 0.44
C THR A 77 1.64 20.46 1.70
N ARG A 78 1.92 21.77 1.79
CA ARG A 78 2.40 22.41 3.03
C ARG A 78 1.23 22.51 4.01
N SER A 79 0.93 21.42 4.71
CA SER A 79 -0.06 21.41 5.80
C SER A 79 0.58 21.85 7.13
N ARG A 80 -0.20 22.48 8.01
CA ARG A 80 0.21 22.88 9.37
C ARG A 80 0.50 21.69 10.31
N TRP A 81 0.24 20.45 9.89
CA TRP A 81 0.43 19.23 10.67
C TRP A 81 1.72 18.46 10.34
N GLY A 82 2.61 19.05 9.52
CA GLY A 82 3.99 18.58 9.36
C GLY A 82 4.25 17.71 8.14
N ARG A 83 5.46 17.88 7.57
CA ARG A 83 6.07 16.97 6.58
C ARG A 83 6.53 15.74 7.36
N ARG A 84 6.18 14.56 6.85
CA ARG A 84 6.42 13.23 7.46
C ARG A 84 7.84 13.11 8.04
N HIS A 85 7.98 13.36 9.33
CA HIS A 85 9.09 12.94 10.20
C HIS A 85 8.49 12.57 11.56
#